data_AF-A0A3L9H1I1-F1
#
_entry.id   AF-A0A3L9H1I1-F1
#
_cell.length_a   1.000
_cell.length_b   1.000
_cell.length_c   1.000
_cell.angle_alpha   90.00
_cell.angle_beta   90.00
_cell.angle_gamma   90.00
#
_symmetry.space_group_name_H-M   'P 1'
#
loop_
_entity.id
_entity.type
_entity.pdbx_description
1 polymer ?
#
loop_
_entity_poly.entity_id
_entity_poly.type
_entity_poly.pdbx_seq_one_letter_code
_entity_poly.pdbx_strand_id
1 'polypeptide(L)'
;MITGDALLDFGDGHKIKRSAKPGWYIYHSLPASHQAIFFPVSGLKKWRYDLEYKVSSDYALAAKMYKAGYAFKKLNGLVSEFSMGGVSTTNNMELCADAKKVQRQILHVPGFWAELSWHLRQRTTSKTKALYNKV
;
A
#
# COMPACT_ATOMS: atom_id res chain seq x y z
N MET A 1 -4.61 -11.08 -8.03
CA MET A 1 -3.52 -10.09 -7.98
C MET A 1 -2.25 -10.80 -7.60
N ILE A 2 -1.10 -10.37 -8.14
CA ILE A 2 0.19 -10.98 -7.84
C ILE A 2 1.06 -9.92 -7.15
N THR A 3 1.76 -10.29 -6.09
CA THR A 3 2.62 -9.38 -5.31
C THR A 3 4.05 -9.91 -5.26
N GLY A 4 5.03 -9.02 -5.29
CA GLY A 4 6.44 -9.37 -5.11
C GLY A 4 7.13 -8.50 -4.06
N ASP A 5 8.38 -8.83 -3.77
CA ASP A 5 9.21 -8.02 -2.88
C ASP A 5 9.71 -6.78 -3.63
N ALA A 6 9.96 -5.69 -2.91
CA ALA A 6 10.48 -4.45 -3.47
C ALA A 6 11.77 -4.02 -2.77
N LEU A 7 12.63 -3.28 -3.47
CA LEU A 7 13.80 -2.62 -2.91
C LEU A 7 13.55 -1.11 -2.83
N LEU A 8 13.75 -0.54 -1.65
CA LEU A 8 13.67 0.90 -1.42
C LEU A 8 15.09 1.44 -1.45
N ASP A 9 15.39 2.30 -2.42
CA ASP A 9 16.68 2.98 -2.56
C ASP A 9 16.62 4.38 -1.93
N PHE A 10 17.53 4.68 -1.01
CA PHE A 10 17.59 5.97 -0.32
C PHE A 10 18.53 6.98 -0.99
N GLY A 11 19.26 6.58 -2.05
CA GLY A 11 20.07 7.48 -2.88
C GLY A 11 21.52 7.64 -2.44
N ASP A 12 21.89 7.16 -1.25
CA ASP A 12 23.24 7.14 -0.65
C ASP A 12 23.92 5.77 -0.73
N GLY A 13 23.36 4.86 -1.53
CA GLY A 13 23.77 3.46 -1.58
C GLY A 13 23.10 2.57 -0.51
N HIS A 14 22.33 3.15 0.43
CA HIS A 14 21.55 2.38 1.38
C HIS A 14 20.24 1.90 0.74
N LYS A 15 20.04 0.58 0.72
CA LYS A 15 18.85 -0.06 0.15
C LYS A 15 18.18 -0.99 1.16
N ILE A 16 16.85 -0.88 1.29
CA ILE A 16 16.06 -1.76 2.17
C ILE A 16 15.12 -2.62 1.35
N LYS A 17 15.23 -3.94 1.52
CA LYS A 17 14.25 -4.87 0.98
C LYS A 17 12.96 -4.84 1.81
N ARG A 18 11.82 -4.68 1.14
CA ARG A 18 10.47 -4.87 1.69
C ARG A 18 9.78 -6.06 1.06
N SER A 19 9.57 -7.09 1.88
CA SER A 19 8.89 -8.29 1.44
C SER A 19 7.38 -8.11 1.32
N ALA A 20 6.77 -8.71 0.30
CA ALA A 20 5.32 -8.80 0.21
C ALA A 20 4.75 -9.58 1.42
N LYS A 21 3.68 -9.03 1.99
CA LYS A 21 2.93 -9.57 3.12
C LYS A 21 1.77 -10.45 2.63
N PRO A 22 1.20 -11.29 3.52
CA PRO A 22 0.03 -12.10 3.19
C PRO A 22 -1.17 -11.25 2.73
N GLY A 23 -2.05 -11.83 1.92
CA GLY A 23 -3.20 -11.13 1.33
C GLY A 23 -4.16 -10.52 2.35
N TRP A 24 -4.33 -11.13 3.53
CA TRP A 24 -5.18 -10.58 4.60
C TRP A 24 -4.68 -9.23 5.12
N TYR A 25 -3.41 -8.89 4.89
CA TYR A 25 -2.87 -7.60 5.30
C TYR A 25 -3.59 -6.42 4.62
N ILE A 26 -4.31 -6.66 3.52
CA ILE A 26 -5.17 -5.68 2.84
C ILE A 26 -6.17 -5.00 3.78
N TYR A 27 -6.60 -5.64 4.89
CA TYR A 27 -7.50 -5.01 5.87
C TYR A 27 -6.81 -3.90 6.70
N HIS A 28 -5.48 -3.86 6.68
CA HIS A 28 -4.66 -2.83 7.31
C HIS A 28 -4.01 -1.91 6.26
N SER A 29 -3.32 -2.47 5.26
CA SER A 29 -2.72 -1.72 4.15
C SER A 29 -2.46 -2.58 2.93
N LEU A 30 -2.00 -1.95 1.84
CA LEU A 30 -1.49 -2.71 0.70
C LEU A 30 -0.48 -3.79 1.17
N PRO A 31 -0.63 -5.03 0.70
CA PRO A 31 0.21 -6.15 1.12
C PRO A 31 1.63 -6.08 0.55
N ALA A 32 1.87 -5.29 -0.49
CA ALA A 32 3.20 -5.05 -1.03
C ALA A 32 3.33 -3.57 -1.42
N SER A 33 4.54 -3.14 -1.77
CA SER A 33 4.76 -1.83 -2.38
C SER A 33 3.92 -1.70 -3.65
N HIS A 34 3.35 -0.52 -3.92
CA HIS A 34 2.50 -0.27 -5.08
C HIS A 34 3.11 -0.76 -6.40
N GLN A 35 4.39 -0.41 -6.62
CA GLN A 35 5.15 -0.79 -7.82
C GLN A 35 5.51 -2.28 -7.89
N ALA A 36 5.18 -3.06 -6.86
CA ALA A 36 5.38 -4.49 -6.77
C ALA A 36 4.06 -5.30 -6.81
N ILE A 37 2.97 -4.71 -7.32
CA ILE A 37 1.66 -5.35 -7.48
C ILE A 37 1.29 -5.43 -8.95
N PHE A 38 1.01 -6.65 -9.41
CA PHE A 38 0.45 -6.92 -10.72
C PHE A 38 -1.06 -7.14 -10.62
N PHE A 39 -1.82 -6.32 -11.34
CA PHE A 39 -3.27 -6.41 -11.42
C PHE A 39 -3.69 -7.18 -12.68
N PRO A 40 -4.65 -8.10 -12.57
CA PRO A 40 -5.17 -8.79 -13.76
C PRO A 40 -5.92 -7.81 -14.65
N VAL A 41 -5.67 -7.87 -15.95
CA VAL A 41 -6.32 -7.00 -16.96
C VAL A 41 -7.84 -7.11 -16.90
N SER A 42 -8.38 -8.31 -16.69
CA SER A 42 -9.83 -8.53 -16.51
C SER A 42 -10.39 -7.73 -15.33
N GLY A 43 -9.64 -7.63 -14.23
CA GLY A 43 -9.99 -6.80 -13.09
C GLY A 43 -9.96 -5.32 -13.44
N LEU A 44 -8.89 -4.85 -14.12
CA LEU A 44 -8.70 -3.43 -14.47
C LEU A 44 -9.76 -2.92 -15.46
N LYS A 45 -10.28 -3.81 -16.33
CA LYS A 45 -11.40 -3.49 -17.22
C LYS A 45 -12.70 -3.22 -16.45
N LYS A 46 -12.88 -3.84 -15.29
CA LYS A 46 -14.08 -3.69 -14.44
C LYS A 46 -13.92 -2.60 -13.38
N TRP A 47 -12.75 -2.51 -12.76
CA TRP A 47 -12.46 -1.59 -11.67
C TRP A 47 -11.34 -0.64 -12.09
N ARG A 48 -11.63 0.66 -12.08
CA ARG A 48 -10.65 1.71 -12.41
C ARG A 48 -10.13 2.39 -11.16
N TYR A 49 -9.04 3.14 -11.32
CA TYR A 49 -8.56 4.06 -10.29
C TYR A 49 -9.64 5.08 -9.96
N ASP A 50 -9.78 5.33 -8.67
CA ASP A 50 -10.76 6.24 -8.12
C ASP A 50 -10.04 7.52 -7.69
N LEU A 51 -10.34 8.61 -8.36
CA LEU A 51 -9.64 9.89 -8.18
C LEU A 51 -10.04 10.60 -6.88
N GLU A 52 -11.09 10.14 -6.18
CA GLU A 52 -11.44 10.65 -4.86
C GLU A 52 -10.37 10.29 -3.80
N TYR A 53 -9.61 9.22 -4.03
CA TYR A 53 -8.50 8.77 -3.18
C TYR A 53 -7.18 9.33 -3.71
N LYS A 54 -6.92 10.61 -3.45
CA LYS A 54 -5.78 11.36 -4.02
C LYS A 54 -4.43 10.68 -3.84
N VAL A 55 -4.18 10.05 -2.69
CA VAL A 55 -2.89 9.43 -2.38
C VAL A 55 -2.97 7.90 -2.36
N SER A 56 -4.13 7.33 -2.02
CA SER A 56 -4.30 5.86 -1.86
C SER A 56 -5.24 5.21 -2.89
N SER A 57 -5.30 5.75 -4.11
CA SER A 57 -6.15 5.21 -5.19
C SER A 57 -5.79 3.77 -5.58
N ASP A 58 -4.52 3.42 -5.48
CA ASP A 58 -3.98 2.07 -5.63
C ASP A 58 -4.52 1.09 -4.57
N TYR A 59 -4.59 1.53 -3.32
CA TYR A 59 -5.16 0.76 -2.23
C TYR A 59 -6.67 0.58 -2.40
N ALA A 60 -7.38 1.62 -2.83
CA ALA A 60 -8.81 1.54 -3.14
C ALA A 60 -9.08 0.53 -4.26
N LEU A 61 -8.29 0.56 -5.34
CA LEU A 61 -8.39 -0.39 -6.45
C LEU A 61 -8.14 -1.83 -5.99
N ALA A 62 -7.04 -2.06 -5.25
CA ALA A 62 -6.69 -3.37 -4.73
C ALA A 62 -7.76 -3.91 -3.77
N ALA A 63 -8.33 -3.07 -2.91
CA ALA A 63 -9.41 -3.42 -2.00
C ALA A 63 -10.70 -3.81 -2.74
N LYS A 64 -11.10 -3.03 -3.77
CA LYS A 64 -12.27 -3.32 -4.63
C LYS A 64 -12.10 -4.68 -5.32
N MET A 65 -10.92 -4.93 -5.91
CA MET A 65 -10.60 -6.22 -6.52
C MET A 65 -10.60 -7.36 -5.50
N TYR A 66 -9.99 -7.18 -4.33
CA TYR A 66 -9.96 -8.20 -3.29
C TYR A 66 -11.38 -8.60 -2.86
N LYS A 67 -12.26 -7.61 -2.64
CA LYS A 67 -13.69 -7.84 -2.34
C LYS A 67 -14.45 -8.54 -3.47
N ALA A 68 -14.03 -8.33 -4.72
CA ALA A 68 -14.57 -9.03 -5.88
C ALA A 68 -13.99 -10.45 -6.09
N GLY A 69 -13.23 -10.99 -5.14
CA GLY A 69 -12.71 -12.36 -5.16
C GLY A 69 -11.31 -12.52 -5.76
N TYR A 70 -10.64 -11.42 -6.11
CA TYR A 70 -9.28 -11.48 -6.65
C TYR A 70 -8.26 -11.67 -5.51
N ALA A 71 -7.92 -12.93 -5.21
CA ALA A 71 -6.92 -13.25 -4.18
C ALA A 71 -5.52 -12.69 -4.52
N PHE A 72 -4.72 -12.45 -3.49
CA PHE A 72 -3.29 -12.13 -3.61
C PHE A 72 -2.46 -13.42 -3.64
N LYS A 73 -1.58 -13.56 -4.63
CA LYS A 73 -0.55 -14.60 -4.69
C LYS A 73 0.82 -13.93 -4.62
N LYS A 74 1.67 -14.41 -3.71
CA LYS A 74 3.03 -13.89 -3.53
C LYS A 74 3.99 -14.60 -4.50
N LEU A 75 4.76 -13.83 -5.25
CA LEU A 75 5.95 -14.29 -5.96
C LEU A 75 7.15 -14.27 -5.02
N ASN A 76 8.00 -15.29 -5.17
CA ASN A 76 9.30 -15.31 -4.51
C ASN A 76 10.28 -14.54 -5.39
N GLY A 77 10.67 -13.35 -4.93
CA GLY A 77 11.65 -12.54 -5.66
C GLY A 77 11.36 -11.05 -5.58
N LEU A 78 12.39 -10.31 -6.00
CA LEU A 78 12.37 -8.86 -6.09
C LEU A 78 11.79 -8.49 -7.46
N VAL A 79 10.74 -7.67 -7.47
CA VAL A 79 10.02 -7.31 -8.71
C VAL A 79 10.09 -5.82 -9.03
N SER A 80 10.49 -4.99 -8.05
CA SER A 80 10.62 -3.55 -8.24
C SER A 80 11.71 -2.97 -7.36
N GLU A 81 12.39 -1.96 -7.86
CA GLU A 81 13.27 -1.08 -7.09
C GLU A 81 12.80 0.36 -7.29
N PHE A 82 12.73 1.14 -6.22
CA PHE A 82 12.33 2.54 -6.32
C PHE A 82 13.00 3.43 -5.30
N SER A 83 13.25 4.66 -5.73
CA SER A 83 13.83 5.71 -4.90
C SER A 83 12.80 6.26 -3.92
N MET A 84 13.23 6.44 -2.68
CA MET A 84 12.48 7.13 -1.64
C MET A 84 12.39 8.63 -1.94
N GLY A 85 11.28 9.27 -1.57
CA GLY A 85 11.06 10.71 -1.80
C GLY A 85 9.80 11.07 -2.62
N GLY A 86 9.02 10.10 -3.07
CA GLY A 86 7.75 10.33 -3.76
C GLY A 86 6.64 10.93 -2.87
N VAL A 87 5.53 11.36 -3.48
CA VAL A 87 4.36 12.04 -2.84
C VAL A 87 3.81 11.29 -1.62
N SER A 88 3.88 9.96 -1.61
CA SER A 88 3.47 9.09 -0.49
C SER A 88 4.34 9.23 0.77
N THR A 89 5.50 9.87 0.66
CA THR A 89 6.44 10.14 1.78
C THR A 89 6.22 11.53 2.39
N THR A 90 5.69 12.46 1.59
CA THR A 90 5.46 13.86 1.99
C THR A 90 4.06 14.08 2.57
N ASN A 91 3.02 13.40 2.08
CA ASN A 91 1.62 13.67 2.48
C ASN A 91 0.99 12.60 3.40
N ASN A 92 1.64 12.35 4.54
CA ASN A 92 1.29 11.28 5.48
C ASN A 92 -0.15 11.33 6.03
N MET A 93 -0.68 12.54 6.27
CA MET A 93 -2.04 12.70 6.82
C MET A 93 -3.11 12.32 5.79
N GLU A 94 -2.98 12.80 4.55
CA GLU A 94 -3.89 12.41 3.46
C GLU A 94 -3.82 10.90 3.16
N LEU A 95 -2.61 10.33 3.16
CA LEU A 95 -2.41 8.88 2.99
C LEU A 95 -3.13 8.08 4.08
N CYS A 96 -3.06 8.53 5.34
CA CYS A 96 -3.74 7.86 6.44
C CYS A 96 -5.26 8.05 6.39
N ALA A 97 -5.74 9.24 6.00
CA ALA A 97 -7.16 9.53 5.85
C ALA A 97 -7.80 8.71 4.72
N ASP A 98 -7.18 8.68 3.55
CA ASP A 98 -7.64 7.88 2.41
C ASP A 98 -7.62 6.38 2.75
N ALA A 99 -6.58 5.89 3.41
CA ALA A 99 -6.51 4.50 3.84
C ALA A 99 -7.64 4.13 4.82
N LYS A 100 -8.00 5.03 5.75
CA LYS A 100 -9.14 4.84 6.67
C LYS A 100 -10.46 4.83 5.91
N LYS A 101 -10.64 5.68 4.89
CA LYS A 101 -11.81 5.64 3.99
C LYS A 101 -11.91 4.29 3.28
N VAL A 102 -10.83 3.80 2.67
CA VAL A 102 -10.80 2.48 2.00
C VAL A 102 -11.20 1.37 2.98
N GLN A 103 -10.63 1.36 4.19
CA GLN A 103 -10.93 0.35 5.21
C GLN A 103 -12.42 0.35 5.58
N ARG A 104 -13.01 1.54 5.77
CA ARG A 104 -14.41 1.66 6.20
C ARG A 104 -15.41 1.43 5.05
N GLN A 105 -15.17 2.01 3.89
CA GLN A 105 -16.13 2.07 2.79
C GLN A 105 -16.06 0.87 1.85
N ILE A 106 -14.87 0.29 1.64
CA ILE A 106 -14.68 -0.82 0.69
C ILE A 106 -14.55 -2.14 1.45
N LEU A 107 -13.69 -2.16 2.46
CA LEU A 107 -13.36 -3.37 3.21
C LEU A 107 -14.32 -3.64 4.38
N HIS A 108 -15.18 -2.68 4.72
CA HIS A 108 -16.14 -2.73 5.83
C HIS A 108 -15.49 -3.11 7.17
N VAL A 109 -14.26 -2.64 7.40
CA VAL A 109 -13.56 -2.82 8.68
C VAL A 109 -14.32 -2.06 9.77
N PRO A 110 -14.63 -2.70 10.93
CA PRO A 110 -15.27 -2.02 12.06
C PRO A 110 -14.49 -0.78 12.50
N GLY A 111 -15.22 0.25 12.95
CA GLY A 111 -14.64 1.58 13.23
C GLY A 111 -13.45 1.55 14.19
N PHE A 112 -13.51 0.74 15.24
CA PHE A 112 -12.42 0.64 16.22
C PHE A 112 -11.13 0.03 15.63
N TRP A 113 -11.26 -1.00 14.78
CA TRP A 113 -10.12 -1.61 14.09
C TRP A 113 -9.51 -0.65 13.07
N ALA A 114 -10.34 0.13 12.38
CA ALA A 114 -9.87 1.16 11.45
C ALA A 114 -9.08 2.26 12.17
N GLU A 115 -9.50 2.65 13.39
CA GLU A 115 -8.76 3.62 14.22
C GLU A 115 -7.41 3.07 14.69
N LEU A 116 -7.39 1.84 15.20
CA LEU A 116 -6.13 1.19 15.60
C LEU A 116 -5.17 1.08 14.42
N SER A 117 -5.69 0.69 13.26
CA SER A 117 -4.96 0.61 12.00
C SER A 117 -4.36 1.97 11.59
N TRP A 118 -5.13 3.05 11.73
CA TRP A 118 -4.69 4.42 11.49
C TRP A 118 -3.51 4.83 12.40
N HIS A 119 -3.60 4.56 13.70
CA HIS A 119 -2.50 4.85 14.64
C HIS A 119 -1.22 4.06 14.34
N LEU A 120 -1.34 2.77 14.01
CA LEU A 120 -0.21 1.92 13.62
C LEU A 120 0.46 2.41 12.33
N ARG A 121 -0.35 2.85 11.35
CA ARG A 121 0.16 3.39 10.09
C ARG A 121 0.89 4.72 10.27
N GLN A 122 0.39 5.61 11.14
CA GLN A 122 1.13 6.83 11.47
C GLN A 122 2.51 6.53 12.03
N ARG A 123 2.63 5.60 13.00
CA ARG A 123 3.92 5.21 13.59
C ARG A 123 4.90 4.67 12.55
N THR A 124 4.44 3.82 11.63
CA THR A 124 5.30 3.22 10.60
C THR A 124 5.72 4.22 9.53
N THR A 125 4.84 5.14 9.15
CA THR A 125 5.14 6.19 8.18
C THR A 125 6.11 7.21 8.76
N SER A 126 5.93 7.63 10.02
CA SER A 126 6.87 8.51 10.73
C SER A 126 8.25 7.90 10.88
N LYS A 127 8.36 6.60 11.18
CA LYS A 127 9.66 5.89 11.22
C LYS A 127 10.35 5.87 9.86
N THR A 128 9.61 5.62 8.78
CA THR A 128 10.17 5.58 7.43
C THR A 128 10.69 6.96 7.01
N LYS A 129 9.94 8.03 7.33
CA LYS A 129 10.36 9.41 7.08
C LYS A 129 11.58 9.81 7.91
N ALA A 130 11.62 9.43 9.19
CA ALA A 130 12.77 9.67 10.05
C ALA A 130 14.04 8.95 9.57
N LEU A 131 13.90 7.79 8.93
CA LEU A 131 15.01 7.07 8.34
C LEU A 131 15.52 7.75 7.06
N TYR A 132 14.61 8.26 6.22
CA TYR A 132 14.97 9.02 5.02
C TYR A 132 15.67 10.34 5.37
N ASN A 133 15.18 11.09 6.36
CA ASN A 133 15.77 12.38 6.76
C ASN A 133 17.12 12.28 7.51
N LYS A 134 17.61 11.07 7.80
CA LYS A 134 18.93 10.85 8.42
C LYS A 134 20.05 10.69 7.39
N VAL A 135 19.68 10.53 6.12
CA VAL A 135 20.55 10.53 4.95
C VAL A 135 20.67 11.96 4.44
#